data_AF-K2D415-F1
#
_entry.id   AF-K2D415-F1
#
_cell.length_a   1.000
_cell.length_b   1.000
_cell.length_c   1.000
_cell.angle_alpha   90.00
_cell.angle_beta   90.00
_cell.angle_gamma   90.00
#
_symmetry.space_group_name_H-M   'P 1'
#
loop_
_entity.id
_entity.type
_entity.pdbx_description
1 polymer ?
#
loop_
_entity_poly.entity_id
_entity_poly.type
_entity_poly.pdbx_seq_one_letter_code
_entity_poly.pdbx_strand_id
1 'polypeptide(L)'
;MARFPKERVEEILRENSYLEAPTRRYFEAIVQGNLVDYYLEEFRWRHEDRLNDLPEEDVREKIDMVGANVGSILYKCQTHHVVGLTTMLQRAIADEIIAGPIRQEVEEFLARDEALMFQVGAPENSAKLAEMNRVVEGVIHDLRTQIKKHPSNR
;
A
#
# COMPACT_ATOMS: atom_id res chain seq x y z
N MET A 1 -11.52 -12.91 4.46
CA MET A 1 -12.03 -13.01 5.85
C MET A 1 -11.01 -12.37 6.77
N ALA A 2 -11.43 -11.56 7.76
CA ALA A 2 -10.49 -10.91 8.67
C ALA A 2 -9.61 -11.93 9.42
N ARG A 3 -8.31 -11.67 9.52
CA ARG A 3 -7.35 -12.55 10.19
C ARG A 3 -7.57 -12.68 11.69
N PHE A 4 -8.20 -11.67 12.29
CA PHE A 4 -8.54 -11.65 13.70
C PHE A 4 -10.06 -11.78 13.88
N PRO A 5 -10.53 -12.69 14.76
CA PRO A 5 -11.94 -12.74 15.14
C PRO A 5 -12.40 -11.41 15.73
N LYS A 6 -13.63 -11.00 15.43
CA LYS A 6 -14.20 -9.72 15.87
C LYS A 6 -14.12 -9.56 17.39
N GLU A 7 -14.48 -10.61 18.13
CA GLU A 7 -14.53 -10.62 19.60
C GLU A 7 -13.16 -10.34 20.20
N ARG A 8 -12.09 -10.87 19.58
CA ARG A 8 -10.71 -10.64 20.01
C ARG A 8 -10.27 -9.20 19.73
N VAL A 9 -10.69 -8.63 18.61
CA VAL A 9 -10.37 -7.23 18.27
C VAL A 9 -11.10 -6.26 19.21
N GLU A 10 -12.36 -6.52 19.54
CA GLU A 10 -13.12 -5.73 20.51
C GLU A 10 -12.48 -5.74 21.91
N GLU A 11 -11.92 -6.88 22.32
CA GLU A 11 -11.14 -6.99 23.57
C GLU A 11 -9.85 -6.14 23.50
N ILE A 12 -9.08 -6.25 22.41
CA ILE A 12 -7.85 -5.46 22.23
C ILE A 12 -8.14 -3.96 22.27
N LEU A 13 -9.19 -3.49 21.59
CA LEU A 13 -9.58 -2.07 21.57
C LEU A 13 -10.03 -1.57 22.95
N ARG A 14 -10.62 -2.44 23.78
CA ARG A 14 -11.06 -2.12 25.14
C ARG A 14 -9.90 -2.04 26.13
N GLU A 15 -8.96 -2.97 26.03
CA GLU A 15 -7.82 -3.10 26.94
C GLU A 15 -6.71 -2.10 26.63
N ASN A 16 -6.60 -1.65 25.37
CA ASN A 16 -5.55 -0.77 24.92
C ASN A 16 -6.13 0.60 24.54
N SER A 17 -6.21 1.50 25.53
CA SER A 17 -6.66 2.88 25.30
C SER A 17 -5.72 3.66 24.38
N TYR A 18 -4.43 3.32 24.38
CA TYR A 18 -3.42 3.92 23.51
C TYR A 18 -2.96 2.92 22.44
N LEU A 19 -3.67 2.95 21.30
CA LEU A 19 -3.23 2.32 20.05
C LEU A 19 -2.91 3.41 19.06
N GLU A 20 -1.81 3.25 18.31
CA GLU A 20 -1.48 4.15 17.22
C GLU A 20 -2.63 4.21 16.20
N ALA A 21 -2.87 5.40 15.63
CA ALA A 21 -4.02 5.66 14.77
C ALA A 21 -4.18 4.67 13.59
N PRO A 22 -3.11 4.25 12.87
CA PRO A 22 -3.24 3.26 11.79
C PRO A 22 -3.71 1.89 12.28
N THR A 23 -3.18 1.44 13.42
CA THR A 23 -3.54 0.15 14.04
C THR A 23 -4.98 0.18 14.55
N ARG A 24 -5.38 1.30 15.17
CA ARG A 24 -6.76 1.50 15.64
C ARG A 24 -7.76 1.48 14.47
N ARG A 25 -7.50 2.22 13.39
CA ARG A 25 -8.37 2.24 12.19
C ARG A 25 -8.57 0.85 11.59
N TYR A 26 -7.51 0.06 11.50
CA TYR A 26 -7.59 -1.32 11.03
C TYR A 26 -8.50 -2.20 11.91
N PHE A 27 -8.34 -2.12 13.22
CA PHE A 27 -9.17 -2.89 14.16
C PHE A 27 -10.62 -2.44 14.19
N GLU A 28 -10.88 -1.14 14.15
CA GLU A 28 -12.23 -0.61 13.99
C GLU A 28 -12.86 -1.12 12.70
N ALA A 29 -12.08 -1.23 11.62
CA ALA A 29 -12.60 -1.74 10.36
C ALA A 29 -12.98 -3.24 10.40
N ILE A 30 -12.25 -4.05 11.17
CA ILE A 30 -12.64 -5.44 11.42
C ILE A 30 -13.97 -5.49 12.17
N VAL A 31 -14.12 -4.70 13.24
CA VAL A 31 -15.32 -4.69 14.09
C VAL A 31 -16.55 -4.24 13.31
N GLN A 32 -16.37 -3.27 12.41
CA GLN A 32 -17.41 -2.70 11.55
C GLN A 32 -17.69 -3.54 10.30
N GLY A 33 -16.84 -4.52 9.97
CA GLY A 33 -16.99 -5.35 8.78
C GLY A 33 -16.73 -4.60 7.46
N ASN A 34 -15.96 -3.52 7.48
CA ASN A 34 -15.67 -2.66 6.32
C ASN A 34 -14.18 -2.69 5.93
N LEU A 35 -13.52 -3.83 6.12
CA LEU A 35 -12.10 -4.02 5.75
C LEU A 35 -11.81 -3.67 4.27
N VAL A 36 -12.74 -3.95 3.36
CA VAL A 36 -12.58 -3.60 1.94
C VAL A 36 -12.47 -2.08 1.76
N ASP A 37 -13.31 -1.30 2.44
CA ASP A 37 -13.25 0.16 2.41
C ASP A 37 -11.95 0.67 3.05
N TYR A 38 -11.54 0.10 4.19
CA TYR A 38 -10.27 0.44 4.84
C TYR A 38 -9.08 0.24 3.88
N TYR A 39 -8.97 -0.93 3.24
CA TYR A 39 -7.86 -1.19 2.32
C TYR A 39 -7.93 -0.30 1.08
N LEU A 40 -9.13 -0.04 0.55
CA LEU A 40 -9.29 0.90 -0.57
C LEU A 40 -8.78 2.30 -0.21
N GLU A 41 -9.15 2.82 0.96
CA GLU A 41 -8.65 4.13 1.43
C GLU A 41 -7.13 4.12 1.59
N GLU A 42 -6.56 3.08 2.20
CA GLU A 42 -5.12 2.96 2.43
C GLU A 42 -4.31 2.86 1.13
N PHE A 43 -4.83 2.15 0.12
CA PHE A 43 -4.20 2.07 -1.20
C PHE A 43 -4.36 3.37 -2.00
N ARG A 44 -5.53 4.01 -1.95
CA ARG A 44 -5.73 5.32 -2.58
C ARG A 44 -4.83 6.39 -1.98
N TRP A 45 -4.75 6.47 -0.66
CA TRP A 45 -3.87 7.42 0.01
C TRP A 45 -2.41 7.20 -0.38
N ARG A 46 -1.94 5.94 -0.42
CA ARG A 46 -0.57 5.62 -0.86
C ARG A 46 -0.33 5.95 -2.34
N HIS A 47 -1.30 5.68 -3.21
CA HIS A 47 -1.21 6.01 -4.65
C HIS A 47 -1.21 7.52 -4.90
N GLU A 48 -2.13 8.25 -4.26
CA GLU A 48 -2.32 9.70 -4.45
C GLU A 48 -1.21 10.53 -3.77
N ASP A 49 -0.69 10.12 -2.60
CA ASP A 49 0.26 10.91 -1.81
C ASP A 49 1.72 10.80 -2.30
N ARG A 50 2.13 9.72 -3.01
CA ARG A 50 3.57 9.41 -3.17
C ARG A 50 4.04 8.74 -4.46
N LEU A 51 3.15 8.40 -5.37
CA LEU A 51 3.53 7.70 -6.61
C LEU A 51 3.61 8.60 -7.84
N ASN A 52 3.02 9.80 -7.77
CA ASN A 52 3.05 10.82 -8.83
C ASN A 52 4.04 11.95 -8.57
N ASP A 53 4.65 12.01 -7.39
CA ASP A 53 5.53 13.13 -6.97
C ASP A 53 6.99 13.00 -7.47
N LEU A 54 7.22 12.16 -8.48
CA LEU A 54 8.48 12.22 -9.22
C LEU A 54 8.30 13.14 -10.42
N PRO A 55 9.05 14.26 -10.50
CA PRO A 55 9.08 15.08 -11.70
C PRO A 55 9.32 14.19 -12.92
N GLU A 56 8.46 14.32 -13.94
CA GLU A 56 8.57 13.60 -15.23
C GLU A 56 9.92 13.84 -15.93
N GLU A 57 10.65 14.89 -15.53
CA GLU A 57 11.99 15.22 -16.01
C GLU A 57 13.08 14.68 -15.08
N ASP A 58 13.69 13.59 -15.54
CA ASP A 58 15.05 13.11 -15.25
C ASP A 58 15.67 13.58 -13.91
N VAL A 59 15.10 13.09 -12.81
CA VAL A 59 15.65 13.33 -11.47
C VAL A 59 17.07 12.77 -11.33
N ARG A 60 17.50 11.86 -12.22
CA ARG A 60 18.90 11.40 -12.30
C ARG A 60 19.85 12.54 -12.63
N GLU A 61 19.45 13.47 -13.51
CA GLU A 61 20.24 14.66 -13.84
C GLU A 61 20.21 15.71 -12.72
N LYS A 62 19.12 15.77 -11.92
CA LYS A 62 18.96 16.76 -10.83
C LYS A 62 19.56 16.33 -9.49
N ILE A 63 19.78 15.03 -9.25
CA ILE A 63 20.44 14.52 -8.03
C ILE A 63 21.91 14.98 -7.95
N ASP A 64 22.58 15.16 -9.09
CA ASP A 64 23.94 15.73 -9.13
C ASP A 64 23.98 17.24 -8.85
N MET A 65 22.88 17.97 -9.10
CA MET A 65 22.80 19.43 -8.93
C MET A 65 22.27 19.89 -7.57
N VAL A 66 21.39 19.12 -6.93
CA VAL A 66 20.77 19.47 -5.64
C VAL A 66 21.39 18.58 -4.56
N GLY A 67 22.54 19.03 -4.06
CA GLY A 67 23.46 18.35 -3.15
C GLY A 67 22.95 17.09 -2.43
N ALA A 68 23.75 16.02 -2.51
CA ALA A 68 23.55 14.64 -2.01
C ALA A 68 22.53 14.39 -0.88
N ASN A 69 22.37 15.32 0.07
CA ASN A 69 21.36 15.28 1.12
C ASN A 69 19.91 15.26 0.60
N VAL A 70 19.53 16.08 -0.37
CA VAL A 70 18.13 16.13 -0.86
C VAL A 70 17.79 14.87 -1.66
N GLY A 71 18.70 14.42 -2.54
CA GLY A 71 18.55 13.14 -3.24
C GLY A 71 18.42 11.94 -2.29
N SER A 72 19.21 11.92 -1.20
CA SER A 72 19.12 10.87 -0.19
C SER A 72 17.80 10.86 0.60
N ILE A 73 17.20 12.03 0.84
CA ILE A 73 15.92 12.16 1.57
C ILE A 73 14.77 11.68 0.69
N LEU A 74 14.69 12.15 -0.56
CA LEU A 74 13.66 11.72 -1.53
C LEU A 74 13.72 10.20 -1.73
N TYR A 75 14.92 9.65 -1.84
CA TYR A 75 15.14 8.21 -1.96
C TYR A 75 14.67 7.42 -0.73
N LYS A 76 15.04 7.86 0.49
CA LYS A 76 14.55 7.23 1.73
C LYS A 76 13.01 7.26 1.81
N CYS A 77 12.39 8.35 1.36
CA CYS A 77 10.94 8.46 1.29
C CYS A 77 10.34 7.45 0.29
N GLN A 78 10.98 7.23 -0.87
CA GLN A 78 10.56 6.21 -1.85
C GLN A 78 10.70 4.80 -1.30
N THR A 79 11.83 4.46 -0.68
CA THR A 79 12.03 3.14 -0.05
C THR A 79 11.00 2.89 1.04
N HIS A 80 10.74 3.85 1.92
CA HIS A 80 9.70 3.72 2.94
C HIS A 80 8.30 3.57 2.33
N HIS A 81 8.03 4.27 1.24
CA HIS A 81 6.76 4.16 0.54
C HIS A 81 6.55 2.75 -0.04
N VAL A 82 7.55 2.23 -0.77
CA VAL A 82 7.53 0.88 -1.36
C VAL A 82 7.35 -0.17 -0.28
N VAL A 83 8.15 -0.11 0.79
CA VAL A 83 8.06 -1.04 1.93
C VAL A 83 6.69 -0.97 2.61
N GLY A 84 6.16 0.24 2.80
CA GLY A 84 4.85 0.44 3.39
C GLY A 84 3.71 -0.11 2.52
N LEU A 85 3.81 0.03 1.20
CA LEU A 85 2.84 -0.47 0.25
C LEU A 85 2.89 -2.00 0.14
N THR A 86 4.09 -2.59 0.08
CA THR A 86 4.24 -4.05 -0.06
C THR A 86 3.78 -4.77 1.21
N THR A 87 4.05 -4.19 2.38
CA THR A 87 3.47 -4.64 3.65
C THR A 87 1.94 -4.57 3.60
N MET A 88 1.36 -3.53 3.02
CA MET A 88 -0.10 -3.40 2.90
C MET A 88 -0.71 -4.43 1.94
N LEU A 89 -0.07 -4.67 0.79
CA LEU A 89 -0.47 -5.72 -0.16
C LEU A 89 -0.45 -7.10 0.48
N GLN A 90 0.62 -7.45 1.19
CA GLN A 90 0.73 -8.71 1.93
C GLN A 90 -0.36 -8.85 2.99
N ARG A 91 -0.66 -7.77 3.74
CA ARG A 91 -1.73 -7.79 4.74
C ARG A 91 -3.11 -7.97 4.11
N ALA A 92 -3.38 -7.31 2.99
CA ALA A 92 -4.65 -7.42 2.28
C ALA A 92 -4.87 -8.82 1.67
N ILE A 93 -3.80 -9.49 1.21
CA ILE A 93 -3.85 -10.90 0.80
C ILE A 93 -4.14 -11.81 2.01
N ALA A 94 -3.45 -11.59 3.12
CA ALA A 94 -3.63 -12.39 4.33
C ALA A 94 -5.03 -12.25 4.95
N ASP A 95 -5.68 -11.11 4.77
CA ASP A 95 -7.08 -10.87 5.17
C ASP A 95 -8.09 -11.29 4.08
N GLU A 96 -7.59 -11.89 2.99
CA GLU A 96 -8.32 -12.34 1.79
C GLU A 96 -9.18 -11.24 1.14
N ILE A 97 -8.75 -9.98 1.27
CA ILE A 97 -9.39 -8.82 0.63
C ILE A 97 -8.93 -8.72 -0.83
N ILE A 98 -7.63 -8.95 -1.06
CA ILE A 98 -7.09 -9.20 -2.40
C ILE A 98 -7.24 -10.69 -2.69
N ALA A 99 -8.13 -11.03 -3.60
CA ALA A 99 -8.49 -12.39 -3.96
C ALA A 99 -8.73 -12.52 -5.48
N GLY A 100 -8.89 -13.74 -5.97
CA GLY A 100 -9.17 -13.98 -7.39
C GLY A 100 -8.00 -13.61 -8.32
N PRO A 101 -8.25 -13.18 -9.57
CA PRO A 101 -7.20 -12.97 -10.58
C PRO A 101 -6.16 -11.91 -10.18
N ILE A 102 -6.58 -10.81 -9.54
CA ILE A 102 -5.66 -9.74 -9.13
C ILE A 102 -4.65 -10.22 -8.07
N ARG A 103 -5.01 -11.24 -7.30
CA ARG A 103 -4.10 -11.81 -6.29
C ARG A 103 -2.84 -12.39 -6.91
N GLN A 104 -2.97 -13.12 -8.02
CA GLN A 104 -1.81 -13.70 -8.69
C GLN A 104 -0.84 -12.61 -9.15
N GLU A 105 -1.35 -11.54 -9.75
CA GLU A 105 -0.53 -10.40 -10.19
C GLU A 105 0.20 -9.72 -9.02
N VAL A 106 -0.47 -9.55 -7.88
CA VAL A 106 0.15 -8.98 -6.67
C VAL A 106 1.20 -9.93 -6.09
N GLU A 107 0.93 -11.24 -6.02
CA GLU A 107 1.87 -12.24 -5.51
C GLU A 107 3.12 -12.34 -6.40
N GLU A 108 2.95 -12.30 -7.73
CA GLU A 108 4.07 -12.27 -8.69
C GLU A 108 4.92 -11.01 -8.55
N PHE A 109 4.30 -9.85 -8.29
CA PHE A 109 5.02 -8.62 -7.98
C PHE A 109 5.81 -8.73 -6.67
N LEU A 110 5.17 -9.23 -5.60
CA LEU A 110 5.79 -9.36 -4.27
C LEU A 110 6.91 -10.42 -4.22
N ALA A 111 6.88 -11.42 -5.09
CA ALA A 111 7.89 -12.48 -5.14
C ALA A 111 9.22 -12.03 -5.79
N ARG A 112 9.25 -10.88 -6.46
CA ARG A 112 10.46 -10.34 -7.08
C ARG A 112 11.26 -9.57 -6.02
N ASP A 113 12.32 -10.19 -5.52
CA ASP A 113 13.22 -9.62 -4.51
C ASP A 113 13.74 -8.22 -4.92
N GLU A 114 13.97 -8.02 -6.22
CA GLU A 114 14.44 -6.76 -6.81
C GLU A 114 13.39 -5.65 -6.86
N ALA A 115 12.09 -5.97 -6.75
CA ALA A 115 11.02 -4.97 -6.77
C ALA A 115 10.98 -4.12 -5.49
N LEU A 116 11.56 -4.64 -4.41
CA LEU A 116 11.66 -3.97 -3.10
C LEU A 116 12.97 -3.19 -2.93
N MET A 117 13.96 -3.46 -3.78
CA MET A 117 15.28 -2.85 -3.71
C MET A 117 15.39 -1.70 -4.72
N PHE A 118 15.41 -0.50 -4.17
CA PHE A 118 15.78 0.70 -4.89
C PHE A 118 17.29 0.90 -4.71
N GLN A 119 17.92 1.63 -5.64
CA GLN A 119 19.27 2.16 -5.50
C GLN A 119 19.31 3.59 -6.04
N VAL A 120 20.03 4.51 -5.40
CA VAL A 120 20.10 5.91 -5.84
C VAL A 120 20.66 6.00 -7.26
N GLY A 121 19.96 6.70 -8.15
CA GLY A 121 20.38 6.89 -9.54
C GLY A 121 20.16 5.68 -10.46
N ALA A 122 19.63 4.56 -9.94
CA ALA A 122 19.47 3.35 -10.73
C ALA A 122 18.39 3.52 -11.82
N PRO A 123 18.72 3.26 -13.10
CA PRO A 123 17.84 3.56 -14.21
C PRO A 123 16.55 2.74 -14.25
N GLU A 124 16.56 1.57 -13.62
CA GLU A 124 15.42 0.67 -13.49
C GLU A 124 14.36 1.14 -12.50
N ASN A 125 14.66 2.09 -11.59
CA ASN A 125 13.73 2.56 -10.58
C ASN A 125 12.43 3.12 -11.18
N SER A 126 12.52 3.82 -12.31
CA SER A 126 11.35 4.38 -13.00
C SER A 126 10.39 3.28 -13.47
N ALA A 127 10.94 2.20 -14.04
CA ALA A 127 10.14 1.06 -14.48
C ALA A 127 9.52 0.31 -13.29
N LYS A 128 10.28 0.14 -12.19
CA LYS A 128 9.79 -0.48 -10.95
C LYS A 128 8.61 0.30 -10.35
N LEU A 129 8.69 1.63 -10.32
CA LEU A 129 7.60 2.47 -9.82
C LEU A 129 6.37 2.44 -10.73
N ALA A 130 6.56 2.47 -12.05
CA ALA A 130 5.46 2.35 -13.00
C ALA A 130 4.75 0.99 -12.86
N GLU A 131 5.49 -0.09 -12.67
CA GLU A 131 4.91 -1.41 -12.41
C GLU A 131 4.15 -1.44 -11.08
N MET A 132 4.72 -0.89 -10.02
CA MET A 132 4.06 -0.78 -8.72
C MET A 132 2.76 0.01 -8.80
N ASN A 133 2.74 1.13 -9.54
CA ASN A 133 1.53 1.93 -9.80
C ASN A 133 0.46 1.11 -10.48
N ARG A 134 0.83 0.38 -11.54
CA ARG A 134 -0.07 -0.48 -12.29
C ARG A 134 -0.71 -1.55 -11.40
N VAL A 135 0.08 -2.20 -10.54
CA VAL A 135 -0.42 -3.21 -9.59
C VAL A 135 -1.40 -2.58 -8.60
N VAL A 136 -1.05 -1.43 -8.02
CA VAL A 136 -1.91 -0.72 -7.05
C VAL A 136 -3.20 -0.24 -7.70
N GLU A 137 -3.15 0.28 -8.93
CA GLU A 137 -4.33 0.67 -9.69
C GLU A 137 -5.26 -0.51 -9.96
N GLY A 138 -4.70 -1.67 -10.30
CA GLY A 138 -5.44 -2.92 -10.45
C GLY A 138 -6.16 -3.31 -9.16
N VAL A 139 -5.46 -3.25 -8.02
CA VAL A 139 -6.05 -3.50 -6.69
C VAL A 139 -7.15 -2.49 -6.36
N ILE A 140 -6.91 -1.19 -6.55
CA ILE A 140 -7.92 -0.15 -6.31
C ILE A 140 -9.17 -0.38 -7.16
N HIS A 141 -8.99 -0.74 -8.44
CA HIS A 141 -10.08 -1.04 -9.35
C HIS A 141 -10.90 -2.26 -8.88
N ASP A 142 -10.22 -3.33 -8.47
CA ASP A 142 -10.86 -4.55 -7.96
C ASP A 142 -11.67 -4.26 -6.69
N LEU A 143 -11.08 -3.60 -5.69
CA LEU A 143 -11.76 -3.26 -4.43
C LEU A 143 -12.98 -2.37 -4.66
N ARG A 144 -12.89 -1.36 -5.55
CA ARG A 144 -14.04 -0.54 -5.96
C ARG A 144 -15.16 -1.38 -6.58
N THR A 145 -14.80 -2.40 -7.34
CA THR A 145 -15.78 -3.31 -7.97
C THR A 145 -16.44 -4.21 -6.93
N GLN A 146 -15.70 -4.70 -5.93
CA GLN A 146 -16.25 -5.47 -4.81
C GLN A 146 -17.31 -4.66 -4.04
N ILE A 147 -17.01 -3.40 -3.71
CA ILE A 147 -17.95 -2.50 -3.01
C ILE A 147 -19.22 -2.25 -3.84
N LYS A 148 -19.10 -2.08 -5.16
CA LYS A 148 -20.27 -1.90 -6.03
C LYS A 148 -21.16 -3.15 -6.13
N LYS A 149 -20.56 -4.35 -6.07
CA LYS A 149 -21.29 -5.63 -6.13
C LYS A 149 -21.95 -5.99 -4.80
N HIS A 150 -21.37 -5.53 -3.71
CA HIS A 150 -21.91 -5.69 -2.36
C HIS A 150 -22.07 -4.31 -1.72
N PRO A 151 -23.03 -3.49 -2.18
CA PRO A 151 -23.33 -2.24 -1.49
C PRO A 151 -23.80 -2.64 -0.09
N SER A 152 -22.94 -2.44 0.90
CA SER A 152 -23.24 -2.70 2.30
C SER A 152 -24.62 -2.11 2.58
N ASN A 153 -25.59 -2.94 2.99
CA ASN A 153 -26.92 -2.51 3.40
C ASN A 153 -26.74 -1.41 4.47
N ARG A 154 -26.85 -0.16 4.03
CA ARG A 154 -26.95 1.02 4.91
C ARG A 154 -28.37 1.13 5.43
#